data_AF-A0AA89BIA8-F1
#
_entry.id   AF-A0AA89BIA8-F1
#
_cell.length_a   1.000
_cell.length_b   1.000
_cell.length_c   1.000
_cell.angle_alpha   90.00
_cell.angle_beta   90.00
_cell.angle_gamma   90.00
#
_symmetry.space_group_name_H-M   'P 1'
#
loop_
_entity.id
_entity.type
_entity.pdbx_description
1 polymer ?
#
loop_
_entity_poly.entity_id
_entity_poly.type
_entity_poly.pdbx_seq_one_letter_code
_entity_poly.pdbx_strand_id
1 'polypeptide(L)'
;MRQRERCYKQYEYDIYISMDDGNELLLRGMLHRFCPALKTHGYKVNFPPRDMSVGCFREEVIRETIERSRCVIGFITLSFAREMDEWMALEWRIAWQQYISVYDRKLICINYDQLRYRDIEWPILQKFLRWGTCIDFCTRQKFSKTCMDEVGNPGGSMNMLKVSKPKFNPLEIYFERKPASFNE
;
A
#
# COMPACT_ATOMS: atom_id res chain seq x y z
N MET A 1 17.25 -34.80 13.83
CA MET A 1 16.81 -33.78 12.86
C MET A 1 15.86 -32.82 13.56
N ARG A 2 16.23 -31.55 13.78
CA ARG A 2 15.32 -30.56 14.37
C ARG A 2 14.42 -30.02 13.25
N GLN A 3 13.15 -30.39 13.24
CA GLN A 3 12.16 -29.69 12.43
C GLN A 3 12.12 -28.24 12.92
N ARG A 4 12.49 -27.29 12.06
CA ARG A 4 12.29 -25.86 12.34
C ARG A 4 10.78 -25.63 12.30
N GLU A 5 10.17 -25.44 13.47
CA GLU A 5 8.81 -24.93 13.57
C GLU A 5 8.74 -23.62 12.78
N ARG A 6 7.97 -23.61 11.68
CA ARG A 6 7.68 -22.39 10.94
C ARG A 6 6.72 -21.59 11.80
N CYS A 7 7.25 -20.57 12.48
CA CYS A 7 6.42 -19.60 13.18
C CYS A 7 5.68 -18.78 12.11
N TYR A 8 4.44 -19.17 11.80
CA TYR A 8 3.61 -18.45 10.85
C TYR A 8 3.11 -17.18 11.53
N LYS A 9 3.66 -16.02 11.14
CA LYS A 9 3.13 -14.73 11.59
C LYS A 9 1.71 -14.59 11.06
N GLN A 10 0.73 -14.66 11.95
CA GLN A 10 -0.67 -14.49 11.59
C GLN A 10 -0.97 -12.99 11.52
N TYR A 11 -1.27 -12.51 10.31
CA TYR A 11 -1.72 -11.14 10.10
C TYR A 11 -3.22 -11.04 10.39
N GLU A 12 -3.63 -9.93 11.00
CA GLU A 12 -5.05 -9.65 11.25
C GLU A 12 -5.77 -9.34 9.93
N TYR A 13 -5.09 -8.59 9.05
CA TYR A 13 -5.57 -8.23 7.72
C TYR A 13 -4.68 -8.82 6.63
N ASP A 14 -5.30 -9.28 5.55
CA ASP A 14 -4.58 -9.62 4.33
C ASP A 14 -4.10 -8.36 3.61
N ILE A 15 -4.94 -7.32 3.60
CA ILE A 15 -4.77 -6.13 2.76
C ILE A 15 -5.14 -4.88 3.56
N TYR A 16 -4.24 -3.90 3.58
CA TYR A 16 -4.53 -2.50 3.89
C TYR A 16 -4.61 -1.71 2.58
N ILE A 17 -5.62 -0.85 2.42
CA ILE A 17 -5.77 0.01 1.25
C ILE A 17 -5.44 1.46 1.63
N SER A 18 -4.42 2.02 0.98
CA SER A 18 -4.06 3.44 1.06
C SER A 18 -4.47 4.14 -0.23
N MET A 19 -5.26 5.20 -0.14
CA MET A 19 -5.71 6.01 -1.28
C MET A 19 -6.10 7.41 -0.82
N ASP A 20 -6.17 8.34 -1.78
CA ASP A 20 -6.70 9.69 -1.55
C ASP A 20 -8.22 9.65 -1.42
N ASP A 21 -8.72 9.81 -0.19
CA ASP A 21 -10.15 9.80 0.13
C ASP A 21 -10.90 11.02 -0.40
N GLY A 22 -10.20 12.07 -0.82
CA GLY A 22 -10.76 13.19 -1.58
C GLY A 22 -11.14 12.82 -3.03
N ASN A 23 -10.60 11.72 -3.58
CA ASN A 23 -10.99 11.24 -4.90
C ASN A 23 -12.30 10.43 -4.83
N GLU A 24 -13.44 11.11 -4.96
CA GLU A 24 -14.78 10.51 -4.86
C GLU A 24 -15.01 9.34 -5.81
N LEU A 25 -14.48 9.40 -7.04
CA LEU A 25 -14.64 8.34 -8.04
C LEU A 25 -13.90 7.07 -7.62
N LEU A 26 -12.67 7.23 -7.12
CA LEU A 26 -11.86 6.14 -6.58
C LEU A 26 -12.52 5.59 -5.31
N LEU A 27 -12.93 6.45 -4.38
CA LEU A 27 -13.60 6.09 -3.13
C LEU A 27 -14.85 5.24 -3.39
N ARG A 28 -15.73 5.71 -4.29
CA ARG A 28 -16.92 4.96 -4.71
C ARG A 28 -16.56 3.63 -5.36
N GLY A 29 -15.50 3.61 -6.17
CA GLY A 29 -14.96 2.39 -6.77
C GLY A 29 -14.47 1.38 -5.73
N MET A 30 -13.80 1.85 -4.68
CA MET A 30 -13.29 1.03 -3.59
C MET A 30 -14.44 0.46 -2.75
N LEU A 31 -15.38 1.29 -2.34
CA LEU A 31 -16.50 0.91 -1.47
C LEU A 31 -17.45 -0.08 -2.13
N HIS A 32 -17.83 0.16 -3.38
CA HIS A 32 -18.91 -0.62 -4.02
C HIS A 32 -18.43 -1.75 -4.91
N ARG A 33 -17.13 -1.82 -5.24
CA ARG A 33 -16.62 -2.83 -6.19
C ARG A 33 -15.36 -3.52 -5.71
N PHE A 34 -14.28 -2.78 -5.49
CA PHE A 34 -12.98 -3.41 -5.22
C PHE A 34 -12.92 -4.10 -3.86
N CYS A 35 -13.29 -3.41 -2.77
CA CYS A 35 -13.32 -4.02 -1.44
C CYS A 35 -14.33 -5.18 -1.35
N PRO A 36 -15.56 -5.05 -1.86
CA PRO A 36 -16.49 -6.18 -1.92
C PRO A 36 -15.94 -7.38 -2.69
N ALA A 37 -15.34 -7.16 -3.87
CA ALA A 37 -14.77 -8.24 -4.67
C ALA A 37 -13.68 -8.99 -3.90
N LEU A 38 -12.76 -8.28 -3.24
CA LEU A 38 -11.74 -8.90 -2.38
C LEU A 38 -12.37 -9.70 -1.23
N LYS A 39 -13.35 -9.12 -0.53
CA LYS A 39 -14.04 -9.82 0.56
C LYS A 39 -14.77 -11.08 0.09
N THR A 40 -15.42 -11.06 -1.07
CA THR A 40 -16.06 -12.24 -1.68
C THR A 40 -15.05 -13.36 -1.98
N HIS A 41 -13.79 -13.02 -2.24
CA HIS A 41 -12.71 -14.00 -2.43
C HIS A 41 -12.02 -14.40 -1.11
N GLY A 42 -12.55 -13.99 0.05
CA GLY A 42 -12.08 -14.41 1.37
C GLY A 42 -10.99 -13.54 1.99
N TYR A 43 -10.61 -12.42 1.36
CA TYR A 43 -9.59 -11.52 1.91
C TYR A 43 -10.13 -10.71 3.09
N LYS A 44 -9.33 -10.61 4.16
CA LYS A 44 -9.53 -9.65 5.25
C LYS A 44 -8.96 -8.29 4.85
N VAL A 45 -9.84 -7.38 4.43
CA VAL A 45 -9.46 -6.05 3.92
C VAL A 45 -9.76 -4.98 4.96
N ASN A 46 -8.74 -4.21 5.33
CA ASN A 46 -8.90 -2.93 6.01
C ASN A 46 -8.89 -1.78 4.99
N PHE A 47 -9.94 -0.97 5.02
CA PHE A 47 -10.09 0.23 4.21
C PHE A 47 -10.40 1.42 5.14
N PRO A 48 -9.43 2.30 5.44
CA PRO A 48 -9.55 3.33 6.47
C PRO A 48 -10.80 4.21 6.37
N PRO A 49 -11.21 4.72 5.18
CA PRO A 49 -12.43 5.52 5.06
C PRO A 49 -13.73 4.81 5.49
N ARG A 50 -13.71 3.47 5.61
CA ARG A 50 -14.84 2.66 6.08
C ARG A 50 -14.62 2.10 7.48
N ASP A 51 -13.40 1.67 7.78
CA ASP A 51 -13.09 0.79 8.92
C ASP A 51 -12.42 1.52 10.09
N MET A 52 -11.99 2.78 9.92
CA MET A 52 -11.38 3.55 11.01
C MET A 52 -12.46 4.01 12.00
N SER A 53 -12.25 3.70 13.29
CA SER A 53 -13.16 4.09 14.36
C SER A 53 -13.16 5.60 14.58
N VAL A 54 -14.32 6.16 14.90
CA VAL A 54 -14.42 7.58 15.31
C VAL A 54 -13.84 7.74 16.74
N GLY A 55 -13.04 8.80 16.95
CA GLY A 55 -12.53 9.17 18.28
C GLY A 55 -11.21 8.50 18.69
N CYS A 56 -10.51 7.82 17.78
CA CYS A 56 -9.18 7.25 18.05
C CYS A 56 -8.03 8.20 17.66
N PHE A 57 -6.84 7.96 18.23
CA PHE A 57 -5.60 8.58 17.76
C PHE A 57 -5.25 8.04 16.37
N ARG A 58 -5.55 8.83 15.34
CA ARG A 58 -5.45 8.42 13.93
C ARG A 58 -4.08 7.88 13.54
N GLU A 59 -2.99 8.53 13.99
CA GLU A 59 -1.63 8.06 13.71
C GLU A 59 -1.36 6.65 14.27
N GLU A 60 -1.72 6.40 15.53
CA GLU A 60 -1.49 5.12 16.20
C GLU A 60 -2.28 4.01 15.50
N VAL A 61 -3.56 4.27 15.19
CA VAL A 61 -4.42 3.31 14.50
C VAL A 61 -3.90 3.00 13.09
N ILE A 62 -3.47 4.00 12.32
CA ILE A 62 -2.85 3.78 11.00
C ILE A 62 -1.63 2.88 11.14
N ARG A 63 -0.72 3.20 12.06
CA ARG A 63 0.51 2.44 12.29
C ARG A 63 0.23 1.00 12.66
N GLU A 64 -0.61 0.78 13.67
CA GLU A 64 -0.98 -0.56 14.12
C GLU A 64 -1.65 -1.37 13.02
N THR A 65 -2.57 -0.76 12.28
CA THR A 65 -3.33 -1.47 11.26
C THR A 65 -2.43 -1.88 10.09
N ILE A 66 -1.54 -0.99 9.64
CA ILE A 66 -0.52 -1.34 8.64
C ILE A 66 0.41 -2.43 9.18
N GLU A 67 0.84 -2.34 10.43
CA GLU A 67 1.68 -3.35 11.06
C GLU A 67 0.98 -4.71 11.22
N ARG A 68 -0.34 -4.75 11.33
CA ARG A 68 -1.12 -5.99 11.37
C ARG A 68 -1.58 -6.47 9.99
N SER A 69 -1.21 -5.77 8.92
CA SER A 69 -1.55 -6.10 7.53
C SER A 69 -0.41 -6.80 6.78
N ARG A 70 -0.73 -7.89 6.08
CA ARG A 70 0.25 -8.65 5.27
C ARG A 70 0.70 -7.88 4.03
N CYS A 71 -0.23 -7.20 3.38
CA CYS A 71 0.01 -6.42 2.18
C CYS A 71 -0.59 -5.03 2.32
N VAL A 72 0.11 -4.02 1.81
CA VAL A 72 -0.43 -2.68 1.59
C VAL A 72 -0.61 -2.48 0.10
N ILE A 73 -1.79 -2.04 -0.33
CA ILE A 73 -2.08 -1.59 -1.69
C ILE A 73 -2.24 -0.08 -1.65
N GLY A 74 -1.33 0.64 -2.31
CA GLY A 74 -1.36 2.10 -2.44
C GLY A 74 -1.83 2.54 -3.82
N PHE A 75 -2.83 3.41 -3.89
CA PHE A 75 -3.32 4.00 -5.13
C PHE A 75 -2.69 5.36 -5.38
N ILE A 76 -1.98 5.48 -6.49
CA ILE A 76 -1.32 6.70 -6.95
C ILE A 76 -2.26 7.39 -7.94
N THR A 77 -2.87 8.49 -7.50
CA THR A 77 -3.70 9.38 -8.32
C THR A 77 -2.94 10.68 -8.65
N LEU A 78 -3.46 11.48 -9.57
CA LEU A 78 -2.92 12.80 -9.91
C LEU A 78 -3.00 13.75 -8.71
N SER A 79 -4.11 13.71 -7.95
CA SER A 79 -4.27 14.48 -6.71
C SER A 79 -3.19 14.10 -5.70
N PHE A 80 -3.00 12.81 -5.48
CA PHE A 80 -1.95 12.27 -4.61
C PHE A 80 -0.53 12.66 -5.06
N ALA A 81 -0.27 12.70 -6.37
CA ALA A 81 1.04 13.04 -6.91
C ALA A 81 1.43 14.52 -6.73
N ARG A 82 0.43 15.41 -6.59
CA ARG A 82 0.61 16.87 -6.46
C ARG A 82 0.53 17.32 -5.01
N GLU A 83 -0.48 16.86 -4.29
CA GLU A 83 -0.79 17.31 -2.93
C GLU A 83 -1.09 16.08 -2.06
N MET A 84 -0.02 15.41 -1.63
CA MET A 84 -0.17 14.27 -0.73
C MET A 84 -0.47 14.76 0.69
N ASP A 85 -1.69 14.44 1.16
CA ASP A 85 -2.12 14.66 2.53
C ASP A 85 -1.15 14.03 3.56
N GLU A 86 -1.09 14.62 4.76
CA GLU A 86 -0.18 14.18 5.83
C GLU A 86 -0.45 12.75 6.28
N TRP A 87 -1.71 12.31 6.28
CA TRP A 87 -2.07 10.96 6.70
C TRP A 87 -1.65 9.95 5.65
N MET A 88 -1.84 10.26 4.38
CA MET A 88 -1.32 9.45 3.29
C MET A 88 0.22 9.37 3.32
N ALA A 89 0.90 10.50 3.54
CA ALA A 89 2.35 10.52 3.67
C ALA A 89 2.85 9.59 4.79
N LEU A 90 2.14 9.60 5.92
CA LEU A 90 2.38 8.71 7.05
C LEU A 90 2.15 7.24 6.67
N GLU A 91 1.01 6.91 6.06
CA GLU A 91 0.68 5.56 5.59
C GLU A 91 1.77 5.00 4.68
N TRP A 92 2.17 5.76 3.67
CA TRP A 92 3.20 5.37 2.71
C TRP A 92 4.58 5.22 3.37
N ARG A 93 4.94 6.09 4.30
CA ARG A 93 6.18 5.97 5.06
C ARG A 93 6.22 4.68 5.87
N ILE A 94 5.16 4.36 6.59
CA ILE A 94 5.07 3.14 7.40
C ILE A 94 5.04 1.90 6.50
N ALA A 95 4.23 1.91 5.45
CA ALA A 95 4.13 0.82 4.49
C ALA A 95 5.48 0.52 3.81
N TRP A 96 6.20 1.57 3.41
CA TRP A 96 7.55 1.46 2.86
C TRP A 96 8.53 0.84 3.86
N GLN A 97 8.58 1.36 5.09
CA GLN A 97 9.45 0.83 6.14
C GLN A 97 9.17 -0.65 6.44
N GLN A 98 7.90 -1.03 6.53
CA GLN A 98 7.50 -2.42 6.72
C GLN A 98 7.88 -3.29 5.51
N TYR A 99 7.70 -2.78 4.29
CA TYR A 99 8.08 -3.49 3.07
C TYR A 99 9.59 -3.72 2.95
N ILE A 100 10.44 -2.78 3.32
CA ILE A 100 11.90 -3.01 3.26
C ILE A 100 12.41 -3.88 4.42
N SER A 101 11.78 -3.77 5.60
CA SER A 101 12.29 -4.40 6.83
C SER A 101 11.79 -5.83 7.05
N VAL A 102 10.60 -6.17 6.56
CA VAL A 102 9.93 -7.45 6.86
C VAL A 102 9.77 -8.26 5.58
N TYR A 103 10.58 -9.31 5.41
CA TYR A 103 10.74 -10.07 4.15
C TYR A 103 9.42 -10.57 3.54
N ASP A 104 8.45 -10.99 4.34
CA ASP A 104 7.17 -11.54 3.91
C ASP A 104 6.06 -10.50 3.72
N ARG A 105 6.34 -9.19 3.83
CA ARG A 105 5.37 -8.14 3.50
C ARG A 105 5.48 -7.66 2.06
N LYS A 106 4.33 -7.30 1.49
CA LYS A 106 4.21 -6.73 0.15
C LYS A 106 3.67 -5.30 0.20
N LEU A 107 4.25 -4.45 -0.65
CA LEU A 107 3.71 -3.13 -0.98
C LEU A 107 3.43 -3.12 -2.48
N ILE A 108 2.15 -3.06 -2.83
CA ILE A 108 1.66 -3.01 -4.21
C ILE A 108 1.28 -1.58 -4.52
N CYS A 109 1.87 -1.01 -5.56
CA CYS A 109 1.56 0.34 -6.00
C CYS A 109 0.69 0.29 -7.26
N ILE A 110 -0.44 0.99 -7.25
CA ILE A 110 -1.35 1.07 -8.38
C ILE A 110 -1.24 2.47 -8.98
N ASN A 111 -0.83 2.55 -10.24
CA ASN A 111 -0.86 3.81 -10.99
C ASN A 111 -2.27 4.01 -11.55
N TYR A 112 -3.11 4.70 -10.78
CA TYR A 112 -4.53 4.83 -11.07
C TYR A 112 -4.80 5.73 -12.29
N ASP A 113 -4.16 6.89 -12.30
CA ASP A 113 -4.31 7.88 -13.39
C ASP A 113 -3.28 7.72 -14.51
N GLN A 114 -2.55 6.60 -14.52
CA GLN A 114 -1.53 6.27 -15.53
C GLN A 114 -0.48 7.39 -15.69
N LEU A 115 -0.06 7.95 -14.56
CA LEU A 115 0.90 9.04 -14.49
C LEU A 115 2.27 8.61 -15.01
N ARG A 116 3.00 9.55 -15.61
CA ARG A 116 4.42 9.35 -15.90
C ARG A 116 5.23 9.73 -14.67
N TYR A 117 6.41 9.15 -14.52
CA TYR A 117 7.31 9.46 -13.40
C TYR A 117 7.66 10.97 -13.30
N ARG A 118 7.58 11.72 -14.41
CA ARG A 118 7.85 13.17 -14.44
C ARG A 118 6.72 14.01 -13.85
N ASP A 119 5.52 13.44 -13.74
CA ASP A 119 4.31 14.14 -13.31
C ASP A 119 4.11 14.07 -11.79
N ILE A 120 5.07 13.49 -11.08
CA ILE A 120 5.01 13.22 -9.65
C ILE A 120 6.08 14.02 -8.95
N GLU A 121 5.72 14.77 -7.92
CA GLU A 121 6.69 15.59 -7.20
C GLU A 121 7.50 14.76 -6.19
N TRP A 122 6.92 13.65 -5.72
CA TRP A 122 7.51 12.86 -4.65
C TRP A 122 8.54 11.82 -5.14
N PRO A 123 9.84 11.94 -4.75
CA PRO A 123 10.91 11.12 -5.32
C PRO A 123 10.72 9.60 -5.15
N ILE A 124 10.10 9.16 -4.05
CA ILE A 124 9.87 7.74 -3.79
C ILE A 124 8.88 7.16 -4.80
N LEU A 125 7.77 7.84 -5.05
CA LEU A 125 6.76 7.41 -6.02
C LEU A 125 7.31 7.50 -7.45
N GLN A 126 8.13 8.51 -7.75
CA GLN A 126 8.88 8.56 -9.01
C GLN A 126 9.74 7.31 -9.20
N LYS A 127 10.43 6.84 -8.15
CA LYS A 127 11.24 5.61 -8.20
C LYS A 127 10.38 4.37 -8.46
N PHE A 128 9.25 4.21 -7.76
CA PHE A 128 8.30 3.10 -8.00
C PHE A 128 7.86 3.03 -9.47
N LEU A 129 7.50 4.17 -10.06
CA LEU A 129 7.10 4.23 -11.47
C LEU A 129 8.26 4.01 -12.42
N ARG A 130 9.42 4.61 -12.16
CA ARG A 130 10.62 4.44 -12.99
C ARG A 130 11.08 2.98 -13.04
N TRP A 131 10.90 2.24 -11.96
CA TRP A 131 11.28 0.83 -11.88
C TRP A 131 10.24 -0.13 -12.45
N GLY A 132 9.08 0.37 -12.90
CA GLY A 132 8.02 -0.47 -13.47
C GLY A 132 7.42 -1.43 -12.44
N THR A 133 7.49 -1.09 -11.14
CA THR A 133 6.92 -1.90 -10.06
C THR A 133 5.47 -1.53 -9.76
N CYS A 134 4.97 -0.45 -10.36
CA CYS A 134 3.56 -0.10 -10.32
C CYS A 134 2.74 -0.94 -11.30
N ILE A 135 1.54 -1.30 -10.88
CA ILE A 135 0.52 -1.90 -11.74
C ILE A 135 -0.31 -0.75 -12.30
N ASP A 136 -0.30 -0.57 -13.62
CA ASP A 136 -1.17 0.42 -14.25
C ASP A 136 -2.63 -0.02 -14.14
N PHE A 137 -3.50 0.92 -13.79
CA PHE A 137 -4.93 0.66 -13.76
C PHE A 137 -5.45 0.43 -15.18
N CYS A 138 -5.53 -0.85 -15.55
CA CYS A 138 -6.10 -1.34 -16.80
C CYS A 138 -7.61 -1.61 -16.63
N THR A 139 -8.29 -2.01 -17.71
CA THR A 139 -9.70 -2.47 -17.69
C THR A 139 -10.10 -3.25 -16.41
N ARG A 140 -11.27 -2.89 -15.87
CA ARG A 140 -11.73 -3.22 -14.49
C ARG A 140 -11.60 -4.69 -14.07
N GLN A 141 -11.91 -5.63 -14.96
CA GLN A 141 -11.88 -7.07 -14.65
C GLN A 141 -10.46 -7.62 -14.51
N LYS A 142 -9.51 -7.07 -15.27
CA LYS A 142 -8.11 -7.47 -15.17
C LYS A 142 -7.49 -6.92 -13.89
N PHE A 143 -7.84 -5.69 -13.51
CA PHE A 143 -7.30 -5.01 -12.34
C PHE A 143 -7.46 -5.80 -11.02
N SER A 144 -8.70 -6.19 -10.67
CA SER A 144 -8.95 -6.93 -9.42
C SER A 144 -8.22 -8.27 -9.40
N LYS A 145 -8.21 -8.98 -10.53
CA LYS A 145 -7.52 -10.26 -10.65
C LYS A 145 -6.01 -10.07 -10.48
N THR A 146 -5.40 -9.11 -11.16
CA THR A 146 -3.97 -8.81 -11.03
C THR A 146 -3.60 -8.46 -9.59
N CYS A 147 -4.41 -7.65 -8.89
CA CYS A 147 -4.17 -7.37 -7.47
C CYS A 147 -4.24 -8.63 -6.61
N MET A 148 -5.22 -9.51 -6.83
CA MET A 148 -5.34 -10.77 -6.08
C MET A 148 -4.17 -11.73 -6.36
N ASP A 149 -3.74 -11.82 -7.62
CA ASP A 149 -2.57 -12.62 -8.03
C ASP A 149 -1.29 -12.11 -7.33
N GLU A 150 -1.13 -10.79 -7.22
CA GLU A 150 -0.01 -10.15 -6.53
C GLU A 150 -0.10 -10.27 -5.01
N VAL A 151 -1.28 -10.19 -4.39
CA VAL A 151 -1.43 -10.42 -2.94
C VAL A 151 -1.19 -11.90 -2.59
N GLY A 152 -1.61 -12.82 -3.47
CA GLY A 152 -1.63 -14.27 -3.23
C GLY A 152 -2.85 -14.69 -2.40
N ASN A 153 -2.91 -15.97 -1.99
CA ASN A 153 -4.11 -16.53 -1.35
C ASN A 153 -4.50 -15.84 -0.03
N PRO A 154 -5.80 -15.67 0.26
CA PRO A 154 -6.31 -15.11 1.51
C PRO A 154 -5.93 -15.99 2.70
N GLY A 155 -5.58 -15.40 3.84
CA GLY A 155 -5.13 -16.12 5.03
C GLY A 155 -3.86 -16.97 4.84
N GLY A 156 -3.27 -16.96 3.64
CA GLY A 156 -2.14 -17.79 3.30
C GLY A 156 -0.85 -17.31 3.95
N SER A 157 -0.04 -18.26 4.41
CA SER A 157 1.39 -18.01 4.51
C SER A 157 1.96 -17.76 3.11
N MET A 158 2.73 -16.69 2.95
CA MET A 158 3.33 -16.35 1.67
C MET A 158 4.31 -17.46 1.25
N ASN A 159 4.16 -18.01 0.04
CA ASN A 159 5.13 -18.94 -0.52
C ASN A 159 6.47 -18.19 -0.72
N MET A 160 7.41 -18.43 0.20
CA MET A 160 8.70 -17.74 0.34
C MET A 160 9.63 -17.81 -0.89
N LEU A 161 9.26 -18.57 -1.93
CA LEU A 161 10.12 -18.89 -3.07
C LEU A 161 9.97 -17.94 -4.27
N LYS A 162 9.03 -16.98 -4.26
CA LYS A 162 8.74 -16.16 -5.47
C LYS A 162 8.86 -14.64 -5.31
N VAL A 163 9.17 -14.11 -4.13
CA VAL A 163 9.27 -12.65 -3.94
C VAL A 163 10.74 -12.24 -3.85
N SER A 164 11.38 -12.05 -4.99
CA SER A 164 12.60 -11.23 -5.03
C SER A 164 12.19 -9.78 -4.82
N LYS A 165 12.31 -9.27 -3.59
CA LYS A 165 12.23 -7.82 -3.39
C LYS A 165 13.31 -7.16 -4.23
N PRO A 166 13.02 -6.02 -4.88
CA PRO A 166 14.08 -5.24 -5.48
C PRO A 166 15.15 -4.97 -4.41
N LYS A 167 16.42 -5.13 -4.77
CA LYS A 167 17.52 -4.80 -3.85
C LYS A 167 17.56 -3.28 -3.72
N PHE A 168 16.94 -2.73 -2.69
CA PHE A 168 17.00 -1.30 -2.38
C PHE A 168 18.23 -1.01 -1.55
N ASN A 169 18.89 0.13 -1.82
CA ASN A 169 19.83 0.73 -0.87
C ASN A 169 19.03 1.59 0.11
N PRO A 170 18.94 1.22 1.40
CA PRO A 170 18.14 1.97 2.39
C PRO A 170 18.61 3.41 2.59
N LEU A 171 19.88 3.70 2.28
CA LEU A 171 20.50 5.02 2.46
C LEU A 171 20.10 6.06 1.40
N GLU A 172 19.44 5.64 0.30
CA GLU A 172 19.01 6.56 -0.76
C GLU A 172 17.60 7.13 -0.58
N ILE A 173 16.93 6.81 0.53
CA ILE A 173 15.51 7.13 0.72
C ILE A 173 15.33 7.75 2.11
N TYR A 174 15.83 8.96 2.28
CA TYR A 174 15.37 9.83 3.34
C TYR A 174 14.07 10.49 2.88
N PHE A 175 13.03 10.40 3.72
CA PHE A 175 11.84 11.24 3.61
C PHE A 175 12.20 12.67 4.02
N GLU A 176 13.10 13.32 3.28
CA GLU A 176 13.38 14.73 3.48
C GLU A 176 12.19 15.52 2.94
N ARG A 177 11.19 15.78 3.80
CA ARG A 177 10.54 17.08 3.71
C ARG A 177 11.66 18.08 4.00
N LYS A 178 12.03 18.92 3.02
CA LYS A 178 12.51 20.25 3.41
C LYS A 178 11.41 20.82 4.31
N PRO A 179 11.70 21.18 5.58
CA PRO A 179 10.76 22.01 6.29
C PRO A 179 10.53 23.24 5.42
N ALA A 180 9.26 23.58 5.16
CA ALA A 180 8.94 24.91 4.66
C ALA A 180 9.63 25.88 5.61
N SER A 181 10.59 26.63 5.08
CA SER A 181 11.18 27.75 5.79
C SER A 181 10.02 28.63 6.23
N PHE A 182 9.78 28.69 7.54
CA PHE A 182 9.07 29.80 8.14
C PHE A 182 9.90 31.04 7.81
N ASN A 183 9.46 31.78 6.80
CA ASN A 183 9.85 33.18 6.66
C ASN A 183 8.97 33.95 7.64
N GLU A 184 9.54 34.27 8.81
CA GLU A 184 9.22 35.51 9.52
C GLU A 184 10.03 36.65 8.91
#